data_AF-A0AA38FWP9-F1
#
_entry.id   AF-A0AA38FWP9-F1
#
_cell.length_a   1.000
_cell.length_b   1.000
_cell.length_c   1.000
_cell.angle_alpha   90.00
_cell.angle_beta   90.00
_cell.angle_gamma   90.00
#
_symmetry.space_group_name_H-M   'P 1'
#
loop_
_entity.id
_entity.type
_entity.pdbx_description
1 polymer ?
#
loop_
_entity_poly.entity_id
_entity_poly.type
_entity_poly.pdbx_seq_one_letter_code
_entity_poly.pdbx_strand_id
1 'polypeptide(L)'
;LPWWALFLLCLSKRVHSIFILRLFNDCVAVTLAHSAIALLLYKRWYLCLIMFSVAVSVKMNVLLYAPALLLLMLKGMRSKGVMLALFFAASIQALLGFPFLVAYPVEYISRSFNLGRVFIHFWSVNFKFVPESIFVSKVFSIALLVVHLLLLFLFAKCKWCRHEGGILPAIGLQCDVGECKYTTFLHKLFAKVQFDNSRLCNLEAEHITTVMFTGNFIGIICARSLHYQFYSWYFYSLPFLLWKTPFPTPL
;
A
#
# COMPACT_ATOMS: atom_id res chain seq x y z
N LEU A 1 19.47 -8.00 -3.68
CA LEU A 1 19.06 -8.13 -5.09
C LEU A 1 20.21 -7.66 -5.97
N PRO A 2 20.66 -8.44 -6.96
CA PRO A 2 21.73 -8.00 -7.84
C PRO A 2 21.26 -6.87 -8.78
N TRP A 3 22.13 -5.89 -9.02
CA TRP A 3 21.83 -4.69 -9.83
C TRP A 3 21.41 -5.01 -11.26
N TRP A 4 21.97 -6.08 -11.84
CA TRP A 4 21.63 -6.51 -13.20
C TRP A 4 20.15 -6.87 -13.35
N ALA A 5 19.50 -7.38 -12.31
CA ALA A 5 18.08 -7.76 -12.37
C ALA A 5 17.19 -6.52 -12.55
N LEU A 6 17.56 -5.39 -11.92
CA LEU A 6 16.85 -4.12 -12.09
C LEU A 6 17.07 -3.53 -13.49
N PHE A 7 18.28 -3.66 -14.02
CA PHE A 7 18.59 -3.20 -15.38
C PHE A 7 17.79 -3.97 -16.45
N LEU A 8 17.69 -5.30 -16.32
CA LEU A 8 16.90 -6.13 -17.23
C LEU A 8 15.41 -5.80 -17.19
N LEU A 9 14.87 -5.41 -16.03
CA LEU A 9 13.48 -4.97 -15.91
C LEU A 9 13.23 -3.68 -16.69
N CYS A 10 14.15 -2.71 -16.60
CA CYS A 10 14.06 -1.44 -17.34
C CYS A 10 14.12 -1.64 -18.87
N LEU A 11 14.85 -2.65 -19.34
CA LEU A 11 14.97 -2.99 -20.76
C LEU A 11 13.81 -3.82 -21.31
N SER A 12 12.82 -4.19 -20.48
CA SER A 12 11.72 -5.03 -20.91
C SER A 12 10.81 -4.34 -21.94
N LYS A 13 10.93 -4.76 -23.22
CA LYS A 13 10.07 -4.29 -24.33
C LYS A 13 8.57 -4.43 -24.03
N ARG A 14 8.19 -5.49 -23.32
CA ARG A 14 6.79 -5.74 -22.93
C ARG A 14 6.27 -4.68 -21.96
N VAL A 15 7.07 -4.33 -20.95
CA VAL A 15 6.72 -3.30 -19.97
C VAL A 15 6.63 -1.94 -20.66
N HIS A 16 7.61 -1.61 -21.49
CA HIS A 16 7.61 -0.36 -22.25
C HIS A 16 6.39 -0.24 -23.18
N SER A 17 6.04 -1.32 -23.89
CA SER A 17 4.83 -1.38 -24.72
C SER A 17 3.54 -1.17 -23.92
N ILE A 18 3.42 -1.79 -22.74
CA ILE A 18 2.28 -1.60 -21.84
C ILE A 18 2.14 -0.14 -21.41
N PHE A 19 3.26 0.55 -21.12
CA PHE A 19 3.27 1.95 -20.70
C PHE A 19 3.01 2.93 -21.86
N ILE A 20 3.71 2.78 -22.99
CA ILE A 20 3.64 3.71 -24.11
C ILE A 20 2.28 3.66 -24.80
N LEU A 21 1.67 2.49 -24.93
CA LEU A 21 0.52 2.36 -25.82
C LEU A 21 -0.75 3.05 -25.31
N ARG A 22 -0.91 3.34 -24.00
CA ARG A 22 -2.22 3.76 -23.46
C ARG A 22 -2.21 4.82 -22.34
N LEU A 23 -1.10 5.55 -22.15
CA LEU A 23 -0.98 6.77 -21.32
C LEU A 23 -1.98 6.91 -20.16
N PHE A 24 -1.98 5.94 -19.24
CA PHE A 24 -2.75 6.03 -18.01
C PHE A 24 -1.92 6.70 -16.91
N ASN A 25 -2.59 7.31 -15.94
CA ASN A 25 -1.99 7.88 -14.73
C ASN A 25 -1.25 6.87 -13.83
N ASP A 26 -1.08 5.62 -14.28
CA ASP A 26 -0.38 4.54 -13.56
C ASP A 26 1.08 4.89 -13.27
N CYS A 27 1.79 5.51 -14.22
CA CYS A 27 3.18 5.93 -14.00
C CYS A 27 3.26 6.94 -12.85
N VAL A 28 2.40 7.96 -12.87
CA VAL A 28 2.34 9.00 -11.83
C VAL A 28 1.93 8.40 -10.48
N ALA A 29 0.92 7.51 -10.46
CA ALA A 29 0.49 6.85 -9.23
C ALA A 29 1.61 5.99 -8.62
N VAL A 30 2.32 5.21 -9.46
CA VAL A 30 3.40 4.32 -9.01
C VAL A 30 4.64 5.10 -8.60
N THR A 31 5.01 6.20 -9.28
CA THR A 31 6.14 7.04 -8.85
C THR A 31 5.86 7.71 -7.51
N LEU A 32 4.64 8.23 -7.30
CA LEU A 32 4.23 8.78 -6.01
C LEU A 32 4.21 7.70 -4.93
N ALA A 33 3.72 6.49 -5.21
CA ALA A 33 3.76 5.36 -4.28
C ALA A 33 5.20 4.97 -3.89
N HIS A 34 6.13 4.93 -4.85
CA HIS A 34 7.55 4.68 -4.56
C HIS A 34 8.18 5.81 -3.75
N SER A 35 7.81 7.07 -4.02
CA SER A 35 8.27 8.21 -3.22
C SER A 35 7.81 8.08 -1.76
N ALA A 36 6.58 7.62 -1.54
CA ALA A 36 6.06 7.33 -0.21
C ALA A 36 6.83 6.20 0.47
N ILE A 37 7.11 5.10 -0.24
CA ILE A 37 7.94 4.00 0.29
C ILE A 37 9.37 4.49 0.61
N ALA A 38 9.97 5.32 -0.24
CA ALA A 38 11.28 5.90 0.04
C ALA A 38 11.26 6.76 1.31
N LEU A 39 10.25 7.61 1.48
CA LEU A 39 10.06 8.40 2.70
C LEU A 39 9.84 7.53 3.94
N LEU A 40 9.17 6.38 3.79
CA LEU A 40 9.02 5.37 4.83
C LEU A 40 10.36 4.77 5.24
N LEU A 41 11.23 4.46 4.28
CA LEU A 41 12.59 3.95 4.54
C LEU A 41 13.46 4.99 5.27
N TYR A 42 13.30 6.28 4.96
CA TYR A 42 13.92 7.39 5.71
C TYR A 42 13.22 7.69 7.05
N LYS A 43 12.26 6.86 7.49
CA LYS A 43 11.49 7.01 8.73
C LYS A 43 10.73 8.35 8.84
N ARG A 44 10.40 8.99 7.70
CA ARG A 44 9.61 10.23 7.62
C ARG A 44 8.12 9.89 7.50
N TRP A 45 7.55 9.35 8.57
CA TRP A 45 6.20 8.74 8.57
C TRP A 45 5.05 9.66 8.11
N TYR A 46 5.00 10.90 8.60
CA TYR A 46 3.95 11.85 8.21
C TYR A 46 4.02 12.22 6.72
N LEU A 47 5.23 12.49 6.21
CA LEU A 47 5.44 12.77 4.79
C LEU A 47 5.15 11.56 3.91
N CYS A 48 5.51 10.35 4.37
CA CYS A 48 5.12 9.11 3.70
C CYS A 48 3.61 9.05 3.50
N LEU A 49 2.81 9.28 4.55
CA LEU A 49 1.36 9.16 4.44
C LEU A 49 0.72 10.31 3.64
N ILE A 50 1.30 11.52 3.71
CA ILE A 50 0.91 12.64 2.84
C ILE A 50 1.11 12.25 1.37
N MET A 51 2.30 11.79 0.99
CA MET A 51 2.60 11.36 -0.38
C MET A 51 1.77 10.15 -0.80
N PHE A 52 1.52 9.22 0.12
CA PHE A 52 0.62 8.08 -0.10
C PHE A 52 -0.81 8.53 -0.39
N SER A 53 -1.33 9.52 0.35
CA SER A 53 -2.66 10.08 0.11
C SER A 53 -2.74 10.71 -1.29
N VAL A 54 -1.74 11.52 -1.68
CA VAL A 54 -1.68 12.09 -3.03
C VAL A 54 -1.64 10.99 -4.11
N ALA A 55 -0.88 9.91 -3.88
CA ALA A 55 -0.83 8.77 -4.80
C ALA A 55 -2.20 8.08 -4.97
N VAL A 56 -2.94 7.88 -3.87
CA VAL A 56 -4.30 7.33 -3.89
C VAL A 56 -5.27 8.23 -4.67
N SER A 57 -5.12 9.56 -4.59
CA SER A 57 -5.94 10.50 -5.36
C SER A 57 -5.70 10.42 -6.86
N VAL A 58 -4.49 10.02 -7.29
CA VAL A 58 -4.20 9.76 -8.70
C VAL A 58 -4.83 8.45 -9.14
N LYS A 59 -4.66 7.39 -8.36
CA LYS A 59 -5.28 6.09 -8.63
C LYS A 59 -5.45 5.24 -7.38
N MET A 60 -6.65 4.65 -7.27
CA MET A 60 -7.06 3.82 -6.13
C MET A 60 -6.21 2.54 -5.93
N ASN A 61 -5.51 2.05 -6.96
CA ASN A 61 -4.68 0.83 -6.88
C ASN A 61 -3.63 0.91 -5.75
N VAL A 62 -3.17 2.10 -5.40
CA VAL A 62 -2.20 2.34 -4.33
C VAL A 62 -2.75 1.87 -2.97
N LEU A 63 -4.08 1.78 -2.80
CA LEU A 63 -4.69 1.23 -1.58
C LEU A 63 -4.29 -0.22 -1.28
N LEU A 64 -3.82 -0.98 -2.27
CA LEU A 64 -3.31 -2.35 -2.03
C LEU A 64 -2.12 -2.37 -1.06
N TYR A 65 -1.38 -1.27 -0.94
CA TYR A 65 -0.31 -1.09 0.04
C TYR A 65 -0.82 -0.68 1.44
N ALA A 66 -2.07 -0.21 1.57
CA ALA A 66 -2.57 0.39 2.80
C ALA A 66 -2.56 -0.55 4.02
N PRO A 67 -2.95 -1.84 3.93
CA PRO A 67 -2.90 -2.75 5.07
C PRO A 67 -1.47 -2.96 5.60
N ALA A 68 -0.50 -3.08 4.69
CA ALA A 68 0.92 -3.21 5.02
C ALA A 68 1.48 -1.93 5.66
N LEU A 69 1.14 -0.77 5.08
CA LEU A 69 1.54 0.53 5.61
C LEU A 69 0.99 0.77 7.02
N LEU A 70 -0.31 0.50 7.23
CA LEU A 70 -0.94 0.65 8.53
C LEU A 70 -0.27 -0.22 9.60
N LEU A 71 0.03 -1.48 9.28
CA LEU A 71 0.75 -2.36 10.20
C LEU A 71 2.13 -1.80 10.57
N LEU A 72 2.90 -1.32 9.59
CA LEU A 72 4.21 -0.71 9.84
C LEU A 72 4.11 0.56 10.68
N MET A 73 3.07 1.38 10.46
CA MET A 73 2.82 2.58 11.26
C MET A 73 2.45 2.25 12.70
N LEU A 74 1.60 1.25 12.93
CA LEU A 74 1.23 0.78 14.27
C LEU A 74 2.47 0.28 15.05
N LYS A 75 3.46 -0.30 14.35
CA LYS A 75 4.74 -0.72 14.95
C LYS A 75 5.72 0.44 15.16
N GLY A 76 5.78 1.36 14.20
CA GLY A 76 6.80 2.42 14.15
C GLY A 76 6.44 3.70 14.88
N MET A 77 5.15 3.94 15.16
CA MET A 77 4.65 5.17 15.77
C MET A 77 3.68 4.88 16.91
N ARG A 78 3.60 5.80 17.88
CA ARG A 78 2.56 5.77 18.93
C ARG A 78 1.17 5.94 18.29
N SER A 79 0.14 5.38 18.91
CA SER A 79 -1.25 5.44 18.40
C SER A 79 -1.73 6.87 18.12
N LYS A 80 -1.37 7.84 18.97
CA LYS A 80 -1.65 9.27 18.74
C LYS A 80 -1.01 9.82 17.46
N GLY A 81 0.23 9.40 17.17
CA GLY A 81 0.94 9.78 15.94
C GLY A 81 0.32 9.16 14.69
N VAL A 82 -0.13 7.91 14.78
CA VAL A 82 -0.88 7.24 13.70
C VAL A 82 -2.19 7.97 13.41
N MET A 83 -2.96 8.32 14.44
CA MET A 83 -4.20 9.09 14.29
C MET A 83 -3.93 10.46 13.64
N LEU A 84 -2.90 11.18 14.07
CA LEU A 84 -2.52 12.47 13.50
C LEU A 84 -2.10 12.35 12.02
N ALA A 85 -1.33 11.32 11.68
CA ALA A 85 -0.95 11.07 10.29
C ALA A 85 -2.19 10.78 9.43
N LEU A 86 -3.07 9.89 9.89
CA LEU A 86 -4.33 9.57 9.20
C LEU A 86 -5.22 10.81 9.01
N PHE A 87 -5.26 11.69 10.00
CA PHE A 87 -5.96 12.97 9.89
C PHE A 87 -5.39 13.82 8.74
N PHE A 88 -4.07 14.02 8.66
CA PHE A 88 -3.46 14.76 7.54
C PHE A 88 -3.75 14.11 6.18
N ALA A 89 -3.70 12.78 6.11
CA ALA A 89 -4.02 12.05 4.88
C ALA A 89 -5.48 12.27 4.44
N ALA A 90 -6.42 12.21 5.39
CA ALA A 90 -7.84 12.48 5.14
C ALA A 90 -8.09 13.95 4.76
N SER A 91 -7.39 14.90 5.38
CA SER A 91 -7.48 16.32 5.02
C SER A 91 -7.04 16.56 3.57
N ILE A 92 -6.01 15.86 3.08
CA ILE A 92 -5.58 15.95 1.68
C ILE A 92 -6.68 15.43 0.74
N GLN A 93 -7.30 14.29 1.05
CA GLN A 93 -8.41 13.77 0.23
C GLN A 93 -9.60 14.75 0.22
N ALA A 94 -9.94 15.31 1.38
CA ALA A 94 -11.02 16.30 1.48
C ALA A 94 -10.69 17.57 0.69
N LEU A 95 -9.44 18.05 0.74
CA LEU A 95 -8.99 19.24 0.00
C LEU A 95 -9.04 19.01 -1.52
N LEU A 96 -8.50 17.88 -2.00
CA LEU A 96 -8.49 17.56 -3.42
C LEU A 96 -9.90 17.23 -3.94
N GLY A 97 -10.75 16.64 -3.10
CA GLY A 97 -12.14 16.32 -3.40
C GLY A 97 -13.11 17.48 -3.20
N PHE A 98 -12.69 18.57 -2.57
CA PHE A 98 -13.56 19.70 -2.17
C PHE A 98 -14.48 20.21 -3.28
N PRO A 99 -14.01 20.55 -4.50
CA PRO A 99 -14.89 21.08 -5.53
C PRO A 99 -16.00 20.09 -5.93
N PHE A 100 -15.73 18.79 -5.85
CA PHE A 100 -16.69 17.74 -6.17
C PHE A 100 -17.62 17.42 -5.01
N LEU A 101 -17.12 17.49 -3.77
CA LEU A 101 -17.91 17.28 -2.56
C LEU A 101 -18.96 18.37 -2.36
N VAL A 102 -18.67 19.60 -2.77
CA VAL A 102 -19.65 20.71 -2.72
C VAL A 102 -20.72 20.57 -3.78
N ALA A 103 -20.35 20.18 -5.01
CA ALA A 103 -21.29 20.11 -6.13
C ALA A 103 -22.11 18.80 -6.15
N TYR A 104 -21.46 17.65 -5.93
CA TYR A 104 -22.03 16.31 -6.12
C TYR A 104 -21.43 15.31 -5.10
N PRO A 105 -21.76 15.43 -3.80
CA PRO A 105 -21.13 14.63 -2.76
C PRO A 105 -21.40 13.13 -2.89
N VAL A 106 -22.63 12.75 -3.22
CA VAL A 106 -23.04 11.33 -3.30
C VAL A 106 -22.37 10.67 -4.50
N GLU A 107 -22.39 11.33 -5.65
CA GLU A 107 -21.79 10.86 -6.89
C GLU A 107 -20.27 10.79 -6.76
N TYR A 108 -19.65 11.81 -6.16
CA TYR A 108 -18.20 11.83 -5.96
C TYR A 108 -17.75 10.67 -5.07
N ILE A 109 -18.38 10.46 -3.91
CA ILE A 109 -17.98 9.37 -3.00
C ILE A 109 -18.22 8.00 -3.65
N SER A 110 -19.39 7.80 -4.29
CA SER A 110 -19.76 6.55 -4.95
C SER A 110 -18.84 6.21 -6.14
N ARG A 111 -18.42 7.21 -6.92
CA ARG A 111 -17.61 7.01 -8.13
C ARG A 111 -16.11 7.03 -7.89
N SER A 112 -15.62 7.76 -6.88
CA SER A 112 -14.18 7.83 -6.55
C SER A 112 -13.63 6.48 -6.11
N PHE A 113 -14.40 5.73 -5.31
CA PHE A 113 -14.05 4.39 -4.85
C PHE A 113 -15.08 3.36 -5.34
N ASN A 114 -15.12 3.14 -6.65
CA ASN A 114 -16.09 2.22 -7.25
C ASN A 114 -15.70 0.74 -7.05
N LEU A 115 -16.02 0.20 -5.87
CA LEU A 115 -15.77 -1.19 -5.48
C LEU A 115 -16.73 -2.19 -6.15
N GLY A 116 -17.87 -1.71 -6.66
CA GLY A 116 -18.86 -2.54 -7.36
C GLY A 116 -18.52 -2.85 -8.82
N ARG A 117 -17.42 -2.29 -9.35
CA ARG A 117 -17.04 -2.46 -10.76
C ARG A 117 -16.69 -3.92 -11.06
N VAL A 118 -17.36 -4.48 -12.07
CA VAL A 118 -17.05 -5.79 -12.65
C VAL A 118 -16.36 -5.55 -13.99
N PHE A 119 -15.16 -6.08 -14.16
CA PHE A 119 -14.50 -6.06 -15.46
C PHE A 119 -14.92 -7.26 -16.29
N ILE A 120 -14.92 -7.10 -17.61
CA ILE A 120 -15.27 -8.14 -18.57
C ILE A 120 -14.26 -9.29 -18.45
N HIS A 121 -14.74 -10.52 -18.27
CA HIS A 121 -13.89 -11.70 -18.07
C HIS A 121 -12.91 -11.93 -19.24
N PHE A 122 -13.29 -11.53 -20.46
CA PHE A 122 -12.44 -11.62 -21.65
C PHE A 122 -11.06 -10.98 -21.45
N TRP A 123 -10.99 -9.80 -20.82
CA TRP A 123 -9.74 -9.04 -20.66
C TRP A 123 -9.02 -9.29 -19.33
N SER A 124 -9.56 -10.16 -18.46
CA SER A 124 -8.91 -10.52 -17.20
C SER A 124 -7.80 -11.54 -17.42
N VAL A 125 -6.65 -11.31 -16.82
CA VAL A 125 -5.54 -12.26 -16.72
C VAL A 125 -5.72 -13.15 -15.50
N ASN A 126 -6.05 -12.55 -14.35
CA ASN A 126 -6.36 -13.30 -13.14
C ASN A 126 -7.62 -14.14 -13.32
N PHE A 127 -7.58 -15.37 -12.78
CA PHE A 127 -8.69 -16.32 -12.79
C PHE A 127 -9.27 -16.62 -14.18
N LYS A 128 -8.46 -16.47 -15.26
CA LYS A 128 -8.90 -16.72 -16.64
C LYS A 128 -9.37 -18.17 -16.90
N PHE A 129 -8.90 -19.10 -16.08
CA PHE A 129 -9.31 -20.51 -16.10
C PHE A 129 -10.71 -20.75 -15.49
N VAL A 130 -11.30 -19.76 -14.81
CA VAL A 130 -12.61 -19.85 -14.17
C VAL A 130 -13.69 -19.51 -15.20
N PRO A 131 -14.81 -20.28 -15.29
CA PRO A 131 -15.93 -19.94 -16.15
C PRO A 131 -16.51 -18.55 -15.84
N GLU A 132 -16.97 -17.85 -16.88
CA GLU A 132 -17.48 -16.47 -16.76
C GLU A 132 -18.67 -16.34 -15.78
N SER A 133 -19.55 -17.34 -15.74
CA SER A 133 -20.68 -17.40 -14.81
C SER A 133 -20.25 -17.37 -13.34
N ILE A 134 -19.15 -18.05 -13.02
CA ILE A 134 -18.56 -18.07 -11.67
C ILE A 134 -17.79 -16.78 -11.42
N PHE A 135 -17.01 -16.32 -12.40
CA PHE A 135 -16.20 -15.11 -12.31
C PHE A 135 -17.02 -13.86 -11.98
N VAL A 136 -18.16 -13.67 -12.64
CA VAL A 136 -19.04 -12.49 -12.43
C VAL A 136 -19.82 -12.59 -11.12
N SER A 137 -19.94 -13.77 -10.52
CA SER A 137 -20.74 -13.99 -9.32
C SER A 137 -20.25 -13.18 -8.11
N LYS A 138 -21.21 -12.67 -7.32
CA LYS A 138 -20.92 -11.95 -6.07
C LYS A 138 -20.27 -12.87 -5.02
N VAL A 139 -20.68 -14.14 -5.01
CA VAL A 139 -20.13 -15.16 -4.09
C VAL A 139 -18.63 -15.31 -4.31
N PHE A 140 -18.18 -15.39 -5.57
CA PHE A 140 -16.77 -15.48 -5.89
C PHE A 140 -15.98 -14.24 -5.47
N SER A 141 -16.52 -13.02 -5.69
CA SER A 141 -15.89 -11.78 -5.22
C SER A 141 -15.73 -11.72 -3.70
N ILE A 142 -16.75 -12.14 -2.95
CA ILE A 142 -16.68 -12.18 -1.47
C ILE A 142 -15.68 -13.24 -1.00
N ALA A 143 -15.68 -14.42 -1.63
CA ALA A 143 -14.72 -15.47 -1.31
C ALA A 143 -13.26 -14.98 -1.51
N LEU A 144 -12.97 -14.30 -2.62
CA LEU A 144 -11.65 -13.71 -2.87
C LEU A 144 -11.27 -12.65 -1.84
N LEU A 145 -12.23 -11.82 -1.39
CA LEU A 145 -12.00 -10.84 -0.34
C LEU A 145 -11.69 -11.51 1.01
N VAL A 146 -12.41 -12.57 1.37
CA VAL A 146 -12.13 -13.36 2.58
C VAL A 146 -10.72 -13.97 2.49
N VAL A 147 -10.36 -14.58 1.36
CA VAL A 147 -9.01 -15.12 1.14
C VAL A 147 -7.95 -14.02 1.26
N HIS A 148 -8.20 -12.83 0.72
CA HIS A 148 -7.29 -11.69 0.85
C HIS A 148 -7.03 -11.32 2.31
N LEU A 149 -8.10 -11.14 3.09
CA LEU A 149 -7.99 -10.78 4.50
C LEU A 149 -7.32 -11.88 5.33
N LEU A 150 -7.63 -13.15 5.04
CA LEU A 150 -6.99 -14.30 5.68
C LEU A 150 -5.49 -14.35 5.38
N LEU A 151 -5.08 -14.15 4.12
CA LEU A 151 -3.67 -14.11 3.75
C LEU A 151 -2.94 -12.96 4.43
N LEU A 152 -3.52 -11.75 4.45
CA LEU A 152 -2.92 -10.61 5.17
C LEU A 152 -2.76 -10.92 6.66
N PHE A 153 -3.78 -11.51 7.29
CA PHE A 153 -3.72 -11.90 8.71
C PHE A 153 -2.65 -12.96 8.98
N LEU A 154 -2.58 -14.01 8.16
CA LEU A 154 -1.58 -15.07 8.28
C LEU A 154 -0.16 -14.53 8.08
N PHE A 155 0.05 -13.66 7.10
CA PHE A 155 1.36 -13.02 6.89
C PHE A 155 1.73 -12.09 8.05
N ALA A 156 0.77 -11.29 8.55
CA ALA A 156 0.97 -10.46 9.72
C ALA A 156 1.40 -11.29 10.94
N LYS A 157 0.69 -12.39 11.23
CA LYS A 157 0.98 -13.26 12.37
C LYS A 157 2.28 -14.05 12.22
N CYS A 158 2.48 -14.73 11.10
CA CYS A 158 3.52 -15.75 10.94
C CYS A 158 4.84 -15.21 10.42
N LYS A 159 4.83 -14.08 9.69
CA LYS A 159 6.03 -13.55 9.02
C LYS A 159 6.36 -12.13 9.49
N TRP A 160 5.41 -11.20 9.44
CA TRP A 160 5.70 -9.79 9.69
C TRP A 160 5.86 -9.46 11.18
N CYS A 161 5.11 -10.12 12.07
CA CYS A 161 5.22 -9.92 13.53
C CYS A 161 5.91 -11.08 14.26
N ARG A 162 6.62 -11.96 13.54
CA ARG A 162 7.28 -13.14 14.14
C ARG A 162 8.33 -12.75 15.19
N HIS A 163 9.10 -11.69 14.93
CA HIS A 163 10.16 -11.22 15.84
C HIS A 163 9.60 -10.54 17.11
N GLU A 164 8.34 -10.11 17.09
CA GLU A 164 7.69 -9.37 18.18
C GLU A 164 6.78 -10.27 19.05
N GLY A 165 6.79 -11.59 18.83
CA GLY A 165 5.96 -12.53 19.59
C GLY A 165 4.48 -12.56 19.18
N GLY A 166 4.10 -11.93 18.07
CA GLY A 166 2.73 -11.93 17.52
C GLY A 166 2.17 -10.53 17.26
N ILE A 167 0.88 -10.45 16.86
CA ILE A 167 0.21 -9.20 16.48
C ILE A 167 -0.14 -8.33 17.72
N LEU A 168 -0.52 -8.95 18.83
CA LEU A 168 -0.97 -8.24 20.03
C LEU A 168 0.17 -7.49 20.76
N PRO A 169 1.36 -8.06 20.97
CA PRO A 169 2.49 -7.33 21.53
C PRO A 169 3.01 -6.24 20.58
N ALA A 170 2.98 -6.52 19.27
CA ALA A 170 3.41 -5.60 18.20
C ALA A 170 2.65 -4.28 18.16
N ILE A 171 1.35 -4.30 18.50
CA ILE A 171 0.46 -3.12 18.44
C ILE A 171 0.56 -2.28 19.73
N GLY A 172 1.30 -2.73 20.75
CA GLY A 172 1.62 -1.90 21.92
C GLY A 172 0.39 -1.53 22.74
N LEU A 173 -0.46 -2.51 23.09
CA LEU A 173 -1.51 -2.34 24.08
C LEU A 173 -0.90 -2.31 25.50
N GLN A 174 -0.02 -1.34 25.74
CA GLN A 174 0.49 -0.97 27.05
C GLN A 174 0.25 0.53 27.19
N CYS A 175 -0.89 0.84 27.82
CA CYS A 175 -1.34 2.19 28.12
C CYS A 175 -0.30 2.89 29.00
N ASP A 176 0.24 4.02 28.55
CA ASP A 176 0.94 4.95 29.43
C ASP A 176 0.31 6.35 29.30
N VAL A 177 -0.24 6.77 30.43
CA VAL A 177 -0.76 8.10 30.78
C VAL A 177 0.40 9.10 30.78
N GLY A 178 0.22 10.29 30.18
CA GLY A 178 1.25 11.33 30.21
C GLY A 178 0.82 12.62 29.52
N GLU A 179 0.94 13.72 30.24
CA GLU A 179 0.21 14.99 30.16
C GLU A 179 0.47 15.89 28.94
N CYS A 180 -0.47 16.82 28.70
CA CYS A 180 -0.53 17.74 27.58
C CYS A 180 -0.18 19.17 28.03
N LYS A 181 0.81 19.83 27.40
CA LYS A 181 0.97 21.29 27.47
C LYS A 181 1.07 21.89 26.07
N TYR A 182 0.06 22.70 25.77
CA TYR A 182 -0.16 23.46 24.54
C TYR A 182 0.82 24.63 24.40
N THR A 183 0.96 25.10 23.16
CA THR A 183 1.45 26.42 22.69
C THR A 183 2.87 26.49 22.10
N THR A 184 2.96 26.21 20.80
CA THR A 184 3.70 26.98 19.76
C THR A 184 3.49 26.25 18.41
N PHE A 185 2.27 26.35 17.88
CA PHE A 185 1.66 25.29 17.04
C PHE A 185 2.05 25.29 15.55
N LEU A 186 2.54 26.41 14.98
CA LEU A 186 2.78 26.47 13.53
C LEU A 186 4.27 26.44 13.13
N HIS A 187 5.14 27.11 13.88
CA HIS A 187 6.58 27.18 13.52
C HIS A 187 7.42 25.99 14.05
N LYS A 188 6.90 25.19 15.00
CA LYS A 188 7.48 23.88 15.39
C LYS A 188 7.03 22.72 14.49
N LEU A 189 5.96 22.89 13.70
CA LEU A 189 5.31 21.80 12.96
C LEU A 189 6.21 21.25 11.84
N PHE A 190 7.04 22.09 11.22
CA PHE A 190 7.98 21.66 10.19
C PHE A 190 9.40 21.39 10.69
N ALA A 191 9.86 22.08 11.75
CA ALA A 191 11.26 22.00 12.20
C ALA A 191 11.53 20.97 13.33
N LYS A 192 10.51 20.50 14.07
CA LYS A 192 10.67 19.57 15.21
C LYS A 192 10.10 18.17 14.93
N VAL A 193 10.23 17.70 13.69
CA VAL A 193 9.94 16.31 13.27
C VAL A 193 11.17 15.39 13.47
N GLN A 194 12.19 15.85 14.21
CA GLN A 194 13.30 15.01 14.66
C GLN A 194 12.98 14.40 16.04
N PHE A 195 12.49 13.17 15.99
CA PHE A 195 12.69 12.05 16.92
C PHE A 195 12.56 12.27 18.43
N ASP A 196 11.43 11.79 18.98
CA ASP A 196 11.43 11.19 20.31
C ASP A 196 11.55 9.67 20.12
N ASN A 197 12.72 9.12 20.47
CA ASN A 197 13.25 7.85 19.95
C ASN A 197 13.07 6.67 20.93
N SER A 198 12.20 6.80 21.94
CA SER A 198 12.26 5.94 23.14
C SER A 198 11.48 4.62 23.07
N ARG A 199 10.78 4.29 21.97
CA ARG A 199 10.23 2.93 21.70
C ARG A 199 10.22 2.55 20.21
N LEU A 200 11.03 3.17 19.35
CA LEU A 200 11.07 2.76 17.95
C LEU A 200 11.73 1.38 17.86
N CYS A 201 10.94 0.32 17.61
CA CYS A 201 11.51 -0.87 16.99
C CYS A 201 12.33 -0.39 15.79
N ASN A 202 13.63 -0.69 15.78
CA ASN A 202 14.47 -0.39 14.63
C ASN A 202 14.02 -1.30 13.48
N LEU A 203 12.97 -0.85 12.78
CA LEU A 203 12.43 -1.49 11.60
C LEU A 203 13.50 -1.38 10.51
N GLU A 204 14.09 -2.52 10.18
CA GLU A 204 15.08 -2.62 9.13
C GLU A 204 14.44 -2.26 7.77
N ALA A 205 15.19 -1.56 6.91
CA ALA A 205 14.74 -1.17 5.59
C ALA A 205 14.27 -2.38 4.74
N GLU A 206 14.94 -3.52 4.91
CA GLU A 206 14.58 -4.77 4.26
C GLU A 206 13.20 -5.28 4.72
N HIS A 207 12.92 -5.19 6.03
CA HIS A 207 11.62 -5.58 6.59
C HIS A 207 10.50 -4.69 6.05
N ILE A 208 10.69 -3.36 6.07
CA ILE A 208 9.72 -2.39 5.54
C ILE A 208 9.38 -2.71 4.08
N THR A 209 10.40 -2.86 3.24
CA THR A 209 10.23 -3.16 1.81
C THR A 209 9.51 -4.47 1.59
N THR A 210 9.87 -5.51 2.36
CA THR A 210 9.24 -6.82 2.30
C THR A 210 7.76 -6.76 2.65
N VAL A 211 7.39 -6.08 3.74
CA VAL A 211 5.99 -5.95 4.18
C VAL A 211 5.17 -5.19 3.13
N MET A 212 5.67 -4.06 2.63
CA MET A 212 4.99 -3.25 1.61
C MET A 212 4.78 -4.02 0.30
N PHE A 213 5.83 -4.64 -0.24
CA PHE A 213 5.75 -5.36 -1.51
C PHE A 213 4.91 -6.64 -1.41
N THR A 214 5.02 -7.37 -0.30
CA THR A 214 4.23 -8.59 -0.09
C THR A 214 2.75 -8.25 0.11
N GLY A 215 2.43 -7.19 0.86
CA GLY A 215 1.04 -6.73 1.04
C GLY A 215 0.35 -6.37 -0.28
N ASN A 216 1.03 -5.59 -1.12
CA ASN A 216 0.54 -5.30 -2.47
C ASN A 216 0.35 -6.57 -3.31
N PHE A 217 1.33 -7.48 -3.28
CA PHE A 217 1.27 -8.72 -4.05
C PHE A 217 0.12 -9.65 -3.63
N ILE A 218 -0.16 -9.77 -2.33
CA ILE A 218 -1.35 -10.48 -1.82
C ILE A 218 -2.63 -9.86 -2.39
N GLY A 219 -2.70 -8.52 -2.44
CA GLY A 219 -3.79 -7.81 -3.09
C GLY A 219 -3.94 -8.13 -4.58
N ILE A 220 -2.83 -8.16 -5.32
CA ILE A 220 -2.81 -8.52 -6.75
C ILE A 220 -3.26 -9.96 -6.99
N ILE A 221 -2.83 -10.93 -6.17
CA ILE A 221 -3.24 -12.34 -6.31
C ILE A 221 -4.74 -12.51 -6.07
N CYS A 222 -5.26 -11.84 -5.04
CA CYS A 222 -6.68 -11.94 -4.70
C CYS A 222 -7.59 -11.04 -5.55
N ALA A 223 -7.01 -10.18 -6.39
CA ALA A 223 -7.80 -9.34 -7.29
C ALA A 223 -8.55 -10.22 -8.29
N ARG A 224 -9.89 -10.17 -8.23
CA ARG A 224 -10.77 -10.92 -9.14
C ARG A 224 -10.42 -10.66 -10.61
N SER A 225 -10.31 -9.39 -10.98
CA SER A 225 -10.05 -9.00 -12.36
C SER A 225 -8.76 -8.20 -12.43
N LEU A 226 -7.86 -8.62 -13.30
CA LEU A 226 -6.59 -7.93 -13.52
C LEU A 226 -6.35 -7.79 -15.01
N HIS A 227 -6.37 -6.56 -15.50
CA HIS A 227 -6.00 -6.26 -16.87
C HIS A 227 -4.48 -6.33 -17.04
N TYR A 228 -3.97 -6.73 -18.22
CA TYR A 228 -2.52 -6.81 -18.48
C TYR A 228 -1.75 -5.52 -18.19
N GLN A 229 -2.42 -4.37 -18.29
CA GLN A 229 -1.83 -3.07 -17.96
C GLN A 229 -1.48 -2.90 -16.49
N PHE A 230 -2.21 -3.60 -15.60
CA PHE A 230 -2.00 -3.53 -14.15
C PHE A 230 -0.75 -4.32 -13.72
N TYR A 231 -0.08 -5.00 -14.66
CA TYR A 231 1.27 -5.53 -14.45
C TYR A 231 2.24 -4.43 -13.99
N SER A 232 2.04 -3.19 -14.45
CA SER A 232 2.82 -2.01 -14.04
C SER A 232 2.79 -1.73 -12.52
N TRP A 233 1.79 -2.25 -11.79
CA TRP A 233 1.60 -1.98 -10.36
C TRP A 233 2.49 -2.81 -9.43
N TYR A 234 3.08 -3.90 -9.93
CA TYR A 234 3.81 -4.83 -9.07
C TYR A 234 4.99 -5.53 -9.75
N PHE A 235 5.17 -5.44 -11.07
CA PHE A 235 6.25 -6.17 -11.75
C PHE A 235 7.65 -5.87 -11.18
N TYR A 236 7.89 -4.63 -10.75
CA TYR A 236 9.17 -4.19 -10.17
C TYR A 236 9.47 -4.84 -8.82
N SER A 237 8.45 -5.27 -8.07
CA SER A 237 8.64 -5.90 -6.77
C SER A 237 8.88 -7.41 -6.88
N LEU A 238 8.52 -8.05 -8.00
CA LEU A 238 8.65 -9.49 -8.19
C LEU A 238 10.09 -10.02 -8.00
N PRO A 239 11.14 -9.46 -8.62
CA PRO A 239 12.49 -9.97 -8.41
C PRO A 239 12.94 -9.85 -6.95
N PHE A 240 12.56 -8.77 -6.25
CA PHE A 240 12.83 -8.62 -4.83
C PHE A 240 12.12 -9.70 -4.00
N LEU A 241 10.83 -9.94 -4.25
CA LEU A 241 10.05 -10.95 -3.54
C LEU A 241 10.59 -12.36 -3.79
N LEU A 242 10.94 -12.69 -5.02
CA LEU A 242 11.57 -13.97 -5.38
C LEU A 242 12.91 -14.15 -4.65
N TRP A 243 13.73 -13.11 -4.58
CA TRP A 243 15.00 -13.14 -3.84
C TRP A 243 14.83 -13.39 -2.33
N LYS A 244 13.67 -13.06 -1.76
CA LYS A 244 13.35 -13.32 -0.35
C LYS A 244 12.81 -14.73 -0.09
N THR A 245 12.53 -15.50 -1.13
CA THR A 245 12.07 -16.89 -0.98
C THR A 245 13.25 -17.86 -0.84
N PRO A 246 13.07 -19.03 -0.21
CA PRO A 246 14.08 -20.08 -0.16
C PRO A 246 14.19 -20.87 -1.48
N PHE A 247 13.61 -20.37 -2.58
CA PHE A 247 13.69 -21.06 -3.86
C PHE A 247 15.13 -21.09 -4.36
N PRO A 248 15.56 -22.20 -4.99
CA PRO A 248 16.91 -22.28 -5.54
C PRO A 248 17.08 -21.19 -6.59
N THR A 249 18.06 -20.32 -6.38
CA THR A 249 18.51 -19.40 -7.43
C THR A 249 19.29 -20.22 -8.43
N PRO A 250 18.95 -20.20 -9.74
CA PRO A 250 19.77 -20.81 -10.77
C PRO A 250 21.01 -19.92 -10.98
N LEU A 251 21.94 -19.97 -10.03
CA LEU A 251 23.25 -19.36 -10.05
C LEU A 251 24.23 -20.32 -9.39
#